data_AF-A0A2P7TC84-F1
#
_entry.id   AF-A0A2P7TC84-F1
#
_cell.length_a   1.000
_cell.length_b   1.000
_cell.length_c   1.000
_cell.angle_alpha   90.00
_cell.angle_beta   90.00
_cell.angle_gamma   90.00
#
_symmetry.space_group_name_H-M   'P 1'
#
loop_
_entity.id
_entity.type
_entity.pdbx_description
1 polymer ?
#
loop_
_entity_poly.entity_id
_entity_poly.type
_entity_poly.pdbx_seq_one_letter_code
_entity_poly.pdbx_strand_id
1 'polypeptide(L)'
;MFISIVLLITGFAMLIKGADWLVSGAASLAKRYNIPELVIGLTIVAFGTSTPELVVNVLASFKGANDIALGNIIGSNNFNIFAILGVAGIIYPLSVKRNTIWREIPYSFLSGMVLLLIANDVLVNQSTPNRIDRTDGVMLLMFFMVFLYYAYLSTKTENAPPDEKITLMSGKKSVLLTLAGLIVLVAGGKIVVDSAVHIATFMQLSQKLIGLTIVAAGTSLPELVTSAVAASKKRSDIAVGNVVGSNIFNLFFVLGLSAVIHPIEYHTAFNTDCLLFLAGNMLLFGTMFIGKRQILDRWQAVVMLLVFVAYTTYLILNS
;
A
#
# COMPACT_ATOMS: atom_id res chain seq x y z
N MET A 1 7.85 2.27 -29.78
CA MET A 1 8.77 2.92 -28.82
C MET A 1 8.42 4.38 -28.56
N PHE A 2 8.42 5.27 -29.56
CA PHE A 2 8.06 6.70 -29.36
C PHE A 2 6.69 6.90 -28.70
N ILE A 3 5.64 6.25 -29.21
CA ILE A 3 4.28 6.31 -28.63
C ILE A 3 4.30 5.88 -27.15
N SER A 4 5.01 4.79 -26.81
CA SER A 4 5.12 4.30 -25.44
C SER A 4 5.81 5.31 -24.51
N ILE A 5 6.82 6.05 -25.00
CA ILE A 5 7.47 7.11 -24.21
C ILE A 5 6.50 8.27 -23.96
N VAL A 6 5.75 8.71 -24.99
CA VAL A 6 4.74 9.77 -24.84
C VAL A 6 3.64 9.35 -23.86
N LEU A 7 3.13 8.12 -23.99
CA LEU A 7 2.13 7.55 -23.10
C LEU A 7 2.65 7.42 -21.67
N LEU A 8 3.92 7.02 -21.48
CA LEU A 8 4.54 6.94 -20.17
C LEU A 8 4.61 8.32 -19.49
N ILE A 9 5.03 9.37 -20.21
CA ILE A 9 5.05 10.75 -19.70
C ILE A 9 3.63 11.22 -19.36
N THR A 10 2.66 10.94 -20.23
CA THR A 10 1.26 11.32 -20.00
C THR A 10 0.67 10.56 -18.81
N GLY A 11 0.98 9.28 -18.66
CA GLY A 11 0.56 8.45 -17.53
C GLY A 11 1.10 8.96 -16.20
N PHE A 12 2.38 9.36 -16.13
CA PHE A 12 2.93 10.00 -14.93
C PHE A 12 2.30 11.36 -14.63
N ALA A 13 2.02 12.18 -15.66
CA ALA A 13 1.30 13.43 -15.47
C ALA A 13 -0.12 13.20 -14.94
N MET A 14 -0.82 12.17 -15.45
CA MET A 14 -2.12 11.74 -14.94
C MET A 14 -2.03 11.24 -13.50
N LEU A 15 -1.03 10.43 -13.14
CA LEU A 15 -0.82 9.97 -11.76
C LEU A 15 -0.67 11.16 -10.80
N ILE A 16 0.22 12.10 -11.12
CA ILE A 16 0.47 13.28 -10.28
C ILE A 16 -0.81 14.11 -10.15
N LYS A 17 -1.54 14.32 -11.26
CA LYS A 17 -2.76 15.13 -11.23
C LYS A 17 -3.93 14.44 -10.53
N GLY A 18 -4.07 13.13 -10.72
CA GLY A 18 -5.04 12.28 -10.03
C GLY A 18 -4.80 12.28 -8.53
N ALA A 19 -3.55 12.09 -8.09
CA ALA A 19 -3.16 12.19 -6.69
C ALA A 19 -3.40 13.60 -6.11
N ASP A 20 -3.08 14.66 -6.86
CA ASP A 20 -3.36 16.04 -6.46
C ASP A 20 -4.85 16.26 -6.16
N TRP A 21 -5.74 15.78 -7.04
CA TRP A 21 -7.18 15.84 -6.87
C TRP A 21 -7.69 14.95 -5.74
N LEU A 22 -7.23 13.70 -5.68
CA LEU A 22 -7.61 12.74 -4.65
C LEU A 22 -7.26 13.26 -3.26
N VAL A 23 -6.01 13.66 -3.03
CA VAL A 23 -5.55 14.19 -1.73
C VAL A 23 -6.30 15.46 -1.35
N SER A 24 -6.55 16.37 -2.31
CA SER A 24 -7.27 17.62 -2.04
C SER A 24 -8.75 17.38 -1.69
N GLY A 25 -9.42 16.53 -2.47
CA GLY A 25 -10.81 16.14 -2.25
C GLY A 25 -10.98 15.41 -0.92
N ALA A 26 -10.13 14.41 -0.65
CA ALA A 26 -10.12 13.60 0.56
C ALA A 26 -9.97 14.45 1.83
N ALA A 27 -8.98 15.35 1.88
CA ALA A 27 -8.81 16.28 3.01
C ALA A 27 -10.01 17.23 3.18
N SER A 28 -10.57 17.73 2.06
CA SER A 28 -11.75 18.58 2.14
C SER A 28 -12.98 17.82 2.65
N LEU A 29 -13.11 16.52 2.36
CA LEU A 29 -14.17 15.66 2.92
C LEU A 29 -13.92 15.41 4.40
N ALA A 30 -12.69 15.08 4.78
CA ALA A 30 -12.27 14.89 6.18
C ALA A 30 -12.70 16.08 7.04
N LYS A 31 -12.29 17.30 6.62
CA LYS A 31 -12.64 18.53 7.33
C LYS A 31 -14.14 18.83 7.34
N ARG A 32 -14.86 18.58 6.23
CA ARG A 32 -16.30 18.86 6.14
C ARG A 32 -17.13 17.99 7.07
N TYR A 33 -16.75 16.73 7.24
CA TYR A 33 -17.47 15.77 8.06
C TYR A 33 -16.87 15.60 9.47
N ASN A 34 -15.88 16.42 9.85
CA ASN A 34 -15.13 16.28 11.10
C ASN A 34 -14.55 14.87 11.30
N ILE A 35 -14.12 14.24 10.21
CA ILE A 35 -13.45 12.94 10.21
C ILE A 35 -11.95 13.20 10.22
N PRO A 36 -11.14 12.52 11.05
CA PRO A 36 -9.69 12.64 11.00
C PRO A 36 -9.15 12.33 9.58
N GLU A 37 -8.23 13.16 9.05
CA GLU A 37 -7.63 12.93 7.72
C GLU A 37 -7.00 11.53 7.60
N LEU A 38 -6.45 11.05 8.70
CA LEU A 38 -5.91 9.71 8.85
C LEU A 38 -6.95 8.62 8.53
N VAL A 39 -8.19 8.74 9.02
CA VAL A 39 -9.24 7.75 8.74
C VAL A 39 -9.61 7.75 7.27
N ILE A 40 -9.68 8.92 6.63
CA ILE A 40 -9.89 9.00 5.18
C ILE A 40 -8.70 8.39 4.41
N GLY A 41 -7.48 8.62 4.89
CA GLY A 41 -6.25 8.00 4.36
C GLY A 41 -6.28 6.47 4.43
N LEU A 42 -6.66 5.92 5.59
CA LEU A 42 -6.75 4.48 5.85
C LEU A 42 -7.91 3.80 5.13
N THR A 43 -8.92 4.56 4.67
CA THR A 43 -10.14 4.02 4.06
C THR A 43 -10.24 4.38 2.59
N ILE A 44 -10.78 5.54 2.24
CA ILE A 44 -11.07 5.92 0.86
C ILE A 44 -9.81 5.97 0.01
N VAL A 45 -8.73 6.54 0.54
CA VAL A 45 -7.48 6.68 -0.20
C VAL A 45 -6.82 5.32 -0.38
N ALA A 46 -6.51 4.61 0.71
CA ALA A 46 -5.89 3.28 0.67
C ALA A 46 -6.70 2.27 -0.17
N PHE A 47 -8.03 2.18 0.05
CA PHE A 47 -8.89 1.27 -0.72
C PHE A 47 -8.87 1.60 -2.23
N GLY A 48 -8.92 2.89 -2.55
CA GLY A 48 -8.88 3.35 -3.92
C GLY A 48 -7.55 3.04 -4.59
N THR A 49 -6.43 3.38 -3.95
CA THR A 49 -5.11 3.16 -4.51
C THR A 49 -4.79 1.68 -4.64
N SER A 50 -5.27 0.81 -3.74
CA SER A 50 -5.03 -0.63 -3.74
C SER A 50 -6.06 -1.45 -4.55
N THR A 51 -6.91 -0.77 -5.32
CA THR A 51 -7.82 -1.43 -6.27
C THR A 51 -7.09 -2.21 -7.37
N PRO A 52 -5.97 -1.74 -7.96
CA PRO A 52 -5.18 -2.53 -8.91
C PRO A 52 -4.70 -3.85 -8.32
N GLU A 53 -4.19 -3.84 -7.08
CA GLU A 53 -3.77 -5.03 -6.35
C GLU A 53 -4.94 -5.99 -6.17
N LEU A 54 -6.10 -5.49 -5.74
CA LEU A 54 -7.33 -6.28 -5.64
C LEU A 54 -7.69 -6.97 -6.95
N VAL A 55 -7.66 -6.24 -8.06
CA VAL A 55 -8.00 -6.78 -9.39
C VAL A 55 -6.99 -7.84 -9.81
N VAL A 56 -5.70 -7.59 -9.66
CA VAL A 56 -4.64 -8.54 -10.01
C VAL A 56 -4.77 -9.82 -9.19
N ASN A 57 -4.99 -9.69 -7.88
CA ASN A 57 -5.12 -10.83 -6.98
C ASN A 57 -6.37 -11.66 -7.24
N VAL A 58 -7.53 -11.01 -7.43
CA VAL A 58 -8.78 -11.72 -7.76
C VAL A 58 -8.62 -12.49 -9.07
N LEU A 59 -8.03 -11.89 -10.10
CA LEU A 59 -7.76 -12.56 -11.37
C LEU A 59 -6.74 -13.68 -11.24
N ALA A 60 -5.70 -13.52 -10.43
CA ALA A 60 -4.71 -14.55 -10.15
C ALA A 60 -5.36 -15.75 -9.45
N SER A 61 -6.19 -15.52 -8.42
CA SER A 61 -6.93 -16.57 -7.71
C SER A 61 -7.89 -17.33 -8.62
N PHE A 62 -8.65 -16.66 -9.49
CA PHE A 62 -9.51 -17.35 -10.46
C PHE A 62 -8.73 -18.25 -11.43
N LYS A 63 -7.45 -17.93 -11.68
CA LYS A 63 -6.56 -18.70 -12.54
C LYS A 63 -5.70 -19.72 -11.79
N GLY A 64 -5.81 -19.81 -10.46
CA GLY A 64 -4.94 -20.64 -9.63
C GLY A 64 -3.47 -20.21 -9.64
N ALA A 65 -3.18 -18.95 -9.96
CA ALA A 65 -1.81 -18.42 -10.05
C ALA A 65 -1.30 -17.96 -8.68
N ASN A 66 -1.02 -18.92 -7.79
CA ASN A 66 -0.72 -18.70 -6.37
C ASN A 66 0.49 -17.76 -6.14
N ASP A 67 1.59 -17.98 -6.85
CA ASP A 67 2.80 -17.15 -6.72
C ASP A 67 2.56 -15.68 -7.11
N ILE A 68 1.68 -15.44 -8.10
CA ILE A 68 1.32 -14.08 -8.51
C ILE A 68 0.47 -13.42 -7.41
N ALA A 69 -0.50 -14.15 -6.85
CA ALA A 69 -1.36 -13.64 -5.78
C ALA A 69 -0.56 -13.28 -4.51
N LEU A 70 0.36 -14.15 -4.07
CA LEU A 70 1.21 -13.91 -2.90
C LEU A 70 2.28 -12.86 -3.17
N GLY A 71 2.98 -12.98 -4.30
CA GLY A 71 4.05 -12.05 -4.69
C GLY A 71 3.54 -10.62 -4.85
N ASN A 72 2.35 -10.42 -5.42
CA ASN A 72 1.74 -9.09 -5.52
C ASN A 72 1.45 -8.51 -4.12
N ILE A 73 0.81 -9.25 -3.22
CA ILE A 73 0.43 -8.73 -1.90
C ILE A 73 1.64 -8.47 -1.01
N ILE A 74 2.53 -9.44 -0.85
CA ILE A 74 3.68 -9.33 0.05
C ILE A 74 4.68 -8.31 -0.53
N GLY A 75 4.88 -8.34 -1.86
CA GLY A 75 5.72 -7.38 -2.57
C GLY A 75 5.22 -5.94 -2.44
N SER A 76 3.94 -5.69 -2.70
CA SER A 76 3.32 -4.36 -2.53
C SER A 76 3.45 -3.85 -1.10
N ASN A 77 3.31 -4.70 -0.09
CA ASN A 77 3.43 -4.26 1.31
C ASN A 77 4.87 -3.92 1.71
N ASN A 78 5.86 -4.67 1.20
CA ASN A 78 7.26 -4.32 1.35
C ASN A 78 7.58 -3.01 0.62
N PHE A 79 7.08 -2.84 -0.60
CA PHE A 79 7.23 -1.60 -1.36
C PHE A 79 6.62 -0.40 -0.62
N ASN A 80 5.42 -0.57 -0.07
CA ASN A 80 4.72 0.45 0.72
C ASN A 80 5.52 0.90 1.94
N ILE A 81 5.97 -0.05 2.77
CA ILE A 81 6.73 0.28 3.98
C ILE A 81 8.08 0.92 3.63
N PHE A 82 8.87 0.31 2.75
CA PHE A 82 10.26 0.73 2.58
C PHE A 82 10.44 1.79 1.49
N ALA A 83 9.83 1.60 0.32
CA ALA A 83 10.01 2.50 -0.80
C ALA A 83 9.09 3.72 -0.69
N ILE A 84 7.78 3.53 -0.45
CA ILE A 84 6.83 4.64 -0.45
C ILE A 84 7.04 5.57 0.75
N LEU A 85 7.10 5.04 1.98
CA LEU A 85 7.43 5.89 3.15
C LEU A 85 8.83 6.46 3.05
N GLY A 86 9.78 5.73 2.47
CA GLY A 86 11.13 6.23 2.20
C GLY A 86 11.10 7.48 1.30
N VAL A 87 10.42 7.41 0.15
CA VAL A 87 10.28 8.54 -0.77
C VAL A 87 9.47 9.68 -0.13
N ALA A 88 8.33 9.38 0.49
CA ALA A 88 7.48 10.38 1.12
C ALA A 88 8.21 11.12 2.26
N GLY A 89 8.95 10.40 3.10
CA GLY A 89 9.73 10.96 4.21
C GLY A 89 10.95 11.79 3.74
N ILE A 90 11.56 11.45 2.61
CA ILE A 90 12.59 12.28 1.97
C ILE A 90 11.99 13.60 1.49
N ILE A 91 10.82 13.57 0.85
CA ILE A 91 10.11 14.76 0.39
C ILE A 91 9.80 15.68 1.59
N TYR A 92 9.15 15.14 2.61
CA TYR A 92 8.75 15.88 3.81
C TYR A 92 8.79 14.98 5.05
N PRO A 93 9.42 15.40 6.17
CA PRO A 93 9.40 14.64 7.42
C PRO A 93 7.96 14.39 7.88
N LEU A 94 7.58 13.13 8.05
CA LEU A 94 6.18 12.74 8.29
C LEU A 94 5.89 12.68 9.78
N SER A 95 5.08 13.62 10.27
CA SER A 95 4.53 13.56 11.64
C SER A 95 3.49 12.46 11.76
N VAL A 96 3.61 11.62 12.78
CA VAL A 96 2.74 10.45 12.99
C VAL A 96 2.01 10.58 14.32
N LYS A 97 0.68 10.48 14.30
CA LYS A 97 -0.13 10.60 15.52
C LYS A 97 0.06 9.42 16.46
N ARG A 98 -0.15 9.67 17.75
CA ARG A 98 -0.06 8.63 18.80
C ARG A 98 -0.95 7.42 18.50
N ASN A 99 -2.16 7.64 17.97
CA ASN A 99 -3.08 6.56 17.61
C ASN A 99 -2.49 5.66 16.51
N THR A 100 -1.93 6.26 15.45
CA THR A 100 -1.22 5.53 14.40
C THR A 100 -0.06 4.71 14.93
N ILE A 101 0.76 5.31 15.81
CA ILE A 101 1.93 4.64 16.40
C ILE A 101 1.51 3.42 17.21
N TRP A 102 0.50 3.55 18.08
CA TRP A 102 0.17 2.52 19.07
C TRP A 102 -0.93 1.56 18.64
N ARG A 103 -1.61 1.84 17.52
CA ARG A 103 -2.69 0.98 17.04
C ARG A 103 -2.51 0.57 15.59
N GLU A 104 -2.40 1.52 14.66
CA GLU A 104 -2.40 1.18 13.22
C GLU A 104 -1.12 0.49 12.76
N ILE A 105 0.06 1.00 13.14
CA ILE A 105 1.34 0.34 12.84
C ILE A 105 1.40 -1.07 13.47
N PRO A 106 1.06 -1.26 14.76
CA PRO A 106 0.93 -2.59 15.35
C PRO A 106 -0.08 -3.50 14.65
N TYR A 107 -1.18 -2.95 14.12
CA TYR A 107 -2.18 -3.72 13.39
C TYR A 107 -1.66 -4.18 12.01
N SER A 108 -0.89 -3.34 11.33
CA SER A 108 -0.14 -3.70 10.11
C SER A 108 0.95 -4.73 10.39
N PHE A 109 1.65 -4.64 11.53
CA PHE A 109 2.57 -5.69 11.96
C PHE A 109 1.83 -7.02 12.22
N LEU A 110 0.70 -6.93 12.93
CA LEU A 110 -0.14 -8.09 13.24
C LEU A 110 -0.63 -8.79 11.96
N SER A 111 -1.00 -8.05 10.92
CA SER A 111 -1.47 -8.67 9.68
C SER A 111 -0.39 -9.50 8.99
N GLY A 112 0.86 -9.03 9.00
CA GLY A 112 2.00 -9.82 8.51
C GLY A 112 2.28 -11.04 9.38
N MET A 113 2.11 -10.92 10.69
CA MET A 113 2.36 -12.02 11.63
C MET A 113 1.28 -13.09 11.51
N VAL A 114 0.01 -12.69 11.38
CA VAL A 114 -1.11 -13.60 11.10
C VAL A 114 -0.87 -14.33 9.79
N LEU A 115 -0.49 -13.63 8.71
CA LEU A 115 -0.16 -14.27 7.44
C LEU A 115 0.95 -15.31 7.60
N LEU A 116 2.06 -14.95 8.24
CA LEU A 116 3.20 -15.86 8.42
C LEU A 116 2.80 -17.12 9.20
N LEU A 117 1.92 -17.00 10.19
CA LEU A 117 1.43 -18.12 10.98
C LEU A 117 0.48 -19.03 10.19
N ILE A 118 -0.56 -18.46 9.56
CA ILE A 118 -1.58 -19.26 8.85
C ILE A 118 -1.03 -19.89 7.57
N ALA A 119 -0.10 -19.23 6.87
CA ALA A 119 0.42 -19.75 5.62
C ALA A 119 1.44 -20.90 5.79
N ASN A 120 1.97 -21.11 7.01
CA ASN A 120 2.96 -22.12 7.32
C ASN A 120 2.35 -23.29 8.12
N ASP A 121 1.32 -23.93 7.57
CA ASP A 121 0.65 -25.13 8.13
C ASP A 121 1.60 -26.25 8.56
N VAL A 122 2.72 -26.45 7.87
CA VAL A 122 3.72 -27.47 8.23
C VAL A 122 4.39 -27.13 9.57
N LEU A 123 4.68 -25.85 9.83
CA LEU A 123 5.30 -25.40 11.07
C LEU A 123 4.30 -25.41 12.23
N VAL A 124 3.03 -25.13 11.96
CA VAL A 124 2.00 -24.97 12.99
C VAL A 124 1.27 -26.28 13.28
N ASN A 125 0.87 -27.02 12.25
CA ASN A 125 -0.04 -28.16 12.31
C ASN A 125 0.52 -29.45 11.68
N GLN A 126 1.78 -29.46 11.22
CA GLN A 126 2.42 -30.58 10.49
C GLN A 126 1.63 -31.04 9.24
N SER A 127 0.74 -30.20 8.74
CA SER A 127 -0.09 -30.51 7.58
C SER A 127 0.66 -30.16 6.30
N THR A 128 0.67 -31.07 5.33
CA THR A 128 1.27 -30.85 4.00
C THR A 128 0.17 -30.85 2.94
N PRO A 129 0.21 -29.91 1.95
CA PRO A 129 1.14 -28.80 1.77
C PRO A 129 0.77 -27.54 2.59
N ASN A 130 1.72 -26.60 2.71
CA ASN A 130 1.45 -25.23 3.19
C ASN A 130 0.47 -24.53 2.25
N ARG A 131 -0.63 -23.99 2.79
CA ARG A 131 -1.60 -23.22 2.01
C ARG A 131 -2.34 -22.23 2.90
N ILE A 132 -2.96 -21.26 2.26
CA ILE A 132 -3.96 -20.39 2.88
C ILE A 132 -5.31 -20.89 2.39
N ASP A 133 -6.07 -21.51 3.28
CA ASP A 133 -7.35 -22.10 2.91
C ASP A 133 -8.50 -21.08 2.94
N ARG A 134 -9.71 -21.55 2.62
CA ARG A 134 -10.89 -20.67 2.62
C ARG A 134 -11.27 -20.19 4.02
N THR A 135 -11.00 -21.00 5.05
CA THR A 135 -11.29 -20.64 6.44
C THR A 135 -10.33 -19.57 6.94
N ASP A 136 -9.05 -19.66 6.57
CA ASP A 136 -8.06 -18.60 6.74
C ASP A 136 -8.50 -17.34 6.02
N GLY A 137 -8.96 -17.46 4.76
CA GLY A 137 -9.50 -16.33 4.00
C GLY A 137 -10.66 -15.62 4.71
N VAL A 138 -11.62 -16.38 5.24
CA VAL A 138 -12.73 -15.82 6.05
C VAL A 138 -12.21 -15.17 7.33
N MET A 139 -11.23 -15.77 8.01
CA MET A 139 -10.60 -15.20 9.20
C MET A 139 -9.94 -13.84 8.91
N LEU A 140 -9.18 -13.74 7.82
CA LEU A 140 -8.56 -12.49 7.36
C LEU A 140 -9.61 -11.40 7.09
N LEU A 141 -10.72 -11.75 6.42
CA LEU A 141 -11.83 -10.83 6.19
C LEU A 141 -12.50 -10.39 7.49
N MET A 142 -12.62 -11.26 8.49
CA MET A 142 -13.13 -10.89 9.81
C MET A 142 -12.20 -9.91 10.53
N PHE A 143 -10.88 -10.10 10.46
CA PHE A 143 -9.92 -9.11 10.96
C PHE A 143 -10.08 -7.76 10.23
N PHE A 144 -10.26 -7.79 8.91
CA PHE A 144 -10.53 -6.56 8.15
C PHE A 144 -11.81 -5.84 8.63
N MET A 145 -12.89 -6.57 8.91
CA MET A 145 -14.12 -5.97 9.44
C MET A 145 -13.92 -5.36 10.84
N VAL A 146 -13.15 -6.02 11.71
CA VAL A 146 -12.77 -5.47 13.02
C VAL A 146 -11.95 -4.19 12.86
N PHE A 147 -11.01 -4.15 11.91
CA PHE A 147 -10.25 -2.95 11.58
C PHE A 147 -11.14 -1.80 11.11
N LEU A 148 -12.07 -2.04 10.19
CA LEU A 148 -12.99 -1.01 9.71
C LEU A 148 -13.87 -0.47 10.85
N TYR A 149 -14.34 -1.35 11.73
CA TYR A 149 -15.09 -0.93 12.91
C TYR A 149 -14.25 -0.07 13.85
N TYR A 150 -13.00 -0.46 14.09
CA TYR A 150 -12.04 0.33 14.87
C TYR A 150 -11.76 1.71 14.23
N ALA A 151 -11.56 1.75 12.92
CA ALA A 151 -11.32 3.00 12.18
C ALA A 151 -12.53 3.94 12.30
N TYR A 152 -13.74 3.39 12.21
CA TYR A 152 -14.99 4.13 12.45
C TYR A 152 -15.11 4.64 13.89
N LEU A 153 -14.77 3.84 14.90
CA LEU A 153 -14.80 4.31 16.29
C LEU A 153 -13.81 5.44 16.54
N SER A 154 -12.65 5.41 15.87
CA SER A 154 -11.62 6.45 15.99
C SER A 154 -12.12 7.83 15.49
N THR A 155 -13.09 7.87 14.58
CA THR A 155 -13.71 9.15 14.15
C THR A 155 -14.56 9.81 15.23
N LYS A 156 -14.98 9.06 16.26
CA LYS A 156 -15.81 9.60 17.35
C LYS A 156 -14.99 10.17 18.51
N THR A 157 -13.72 9.78 18.62
CA THR A 157 -12.85 10.13 19.76
C THR A 157 -11.84 11.22 19.42
N GLU A 158 -11.44 11.33 18.15
CA GLU A 158 -10.51 12.36 17.69
C GLU A 158 -11.26 13.56 17.12
N ASN A 159 -11.24 14.68 17.84
CA ASN A 159 -11.59 15.96 17.24
C ASN A 159 -10.49 16.36 16.24
N ALA A 160 -10.90 16.76 15.03
CA ALA A 160 -9.97 17.28 14.04
C ALA A 160 -9.15 18.45 14.64
N PRO A 161 -7.81 18.51 14.43
CA PRO A 161 -7.01 19.62 14.91
C PRO A 161 -7.56 20.97 14.39
N PRO A 162 -7.62 22.03 15.22
CA PRO A 162 -8.26 23.29 14.82
C PRO A 162 -7.56 24.08 13.69
N ASP A 163 -6.33 23.73 13.29
CA ASP A 163 -5.42 24.71 12.65
C ASP A 163 -4.80 24.37 11.29
N GLU A 164 -5.27 23.33 10.59
CA GLU A 164 -4.84 23.18 9.20
C GLU A 164 -5.63 24.12 8.27
N LYS A 165 -4.89 24.94 7.50
CA LYS A 165 -5.35 25.77 6.36
C LYS A 165 -5.86 24.89 5.20
N ILE A 166 -6.74 23.95 5.48
CA ILE A 166 -7.46 23.16 4.48
C ILE A 166 -8.50 24.10 3.86
N THR A 167 -8.33 24.35 2.56
CA THR A 167 -9.32 25.05 1.74
C THR A 167 -10.60 24.22 1.71
N LEU A 168 -11.63 24.67 2.42
CA LEU A 168 -12.94 24.03 2.40
C LEU A 168 -13.58 24.23 1.03
N MET A 169 -13.83 23.13 0.33
CA MET A 169 -14.50 23.13 -0.97
C MET A 169 -15.99 22.81 -0.76
N SER A 170 -16.83 23.13 -1.75
CA SER A 170 -18.21 22.64 -1.77
C SER A 170 -18.23 21.11 -1.71
N GLY A 171 -19.13 20.50 -0.94
CA GLY A 171 -19.15 19.05 -0.71
C GLY A 171 -19.22 18.25 -2.02
N LYS A 172 -20.03 18.72 -2.98
CA LYS A 172 -20.10 18.14 -4.34
C LYS A 172 -18.75 18.17 -5.04
N LYS A 173 -18.00 19.27 -4.91
CA LYS A 173 -16.67 19.43 -5.51
C LYS A 173 -15.64 18.53 -4.82
N SER A 174 -15.72 18.36 -3.49
CA SER A 174 -14.84 17.46 -2.74
C SER A 174 -15.05 15.99 -3.14
N VAL A 175 -16.31 15.55 -3.23
CA VAL A 175 -16.64 14.19 -3.71
C VAL A 175 -16.19 14.00 -5.16
N LEU A 176 -16.50 14.95 -6.04
CA LEU A 176 -16.13 14.88 -7.45
C LEU A 176 -14.61 14.81 -7.63
N LEU A 177 -13.84 15.64 -6.92
CA LEU A 177 -12.37 15.60 -6.99
C LEU A 177 -11.79 14.31 -6.43
N THR A 178 -12.38 13.75 -5.36
CA THR A 178 -11.94 12.47 -4.79
C THR A 178 -12.15 11.35 -5.80
N LEU A 179 -13.36 11.24 -6.38
CA LEU A 179 -13.69 10.19 -7.35
C LEU A 179 -12.95 10.37 -8.68
N ALA A 180 -12.93 11.58 -9.24
CA ALA A 180 -12.21 11.87 -10.47
C ALA A 180 -10.70 11.69 -10.30
N GLY A 181 -10.16 12.12 -9.15
CA GLY A 181 -8.76 11.91 -8.78
C GLY A 181 -8.41 10.43 -8.76
N LEU A 182 -9.23 9.61 -8.12
CA LEU A 182 -9.05 8.16 -8.06
C LEU A 182 -9.09 7.52 -9.46
N ILE A 183 -10.09 7.85 -10.28
CA ILE A 183 -10.23 7.30 -11.65
C ILE A 183 -9.00 7.66 -12.49
N VAL A 184 -8.58 8.93 -12.46
CA VAL A 184 -7.43 9.41 -13.24
C VAL A 184 -6.13 8.79 -12.73
N LEU A 185 -6.00 8.61 -11.41
CA LEU A 185 -4.84 7.95 -10.81
C LEU A 185 -4.73 6.50 -11.27
N VAL A 186 -5.80 5.70 -11.16
CA VAL A 186 -5.80 4.29 -11.59
C VAL A 186 -5.57 4.17 -13.10
N ALA A 187 -6.22 5.02 -13.91
CA ALA A 187 -6.01 5.06 -15.36
C ALA A 187 -4.57 5.44 -15.73
N GLY A 188 -4.00 6.44 -15.06
CA GLY A 188 -2.62 6.86 -15.24
C GLY A 188 -1.63 5.75 -14.88
N GLY A 189 -1.84 5.08 -13.75
CA GLY A 189 -1.04 3.92 -13.33
C GLY A 189 -1.04 2.83 -14.39
N LYS A 190 -2.22 2.46 -14.89
CA LYS A 190 -2.34 1.47 -15.97
C LYS A 190 -1.56 1.87 -17.22
N ILE A 191 -1.69 3.13 -17.67
CA ILE A 191 -0.97 3.63 -18.85
C ILE A 191 0.55 3.55 -18.64
N VAL A 192 1.05 3.89 -17.45
CA VAL A 192 2.48 3.79 -17.12
C VAL A 192 2.94 2.33 -17.19
N VAL A 193 2.21 1.40 -16.56
CA VAL A 193 2.56 -0.03 -16.56
C VAL A 193 2.56 -0.60 -17.97
N ASP A 194 1.49 -0.41 -18.73
CA ASP A 194 1.36 -0.92 -20.10
C ASP A 194 2.48 -0.37 -21.01
N SER A 195 2.81 0.92 -20.86
CA SER A 195 3.88 1.57 -21.62
C SER A 195 5.26 1.05 -21.24
N ALA A 196 5.51 0.85 -19.94
CA ALA A 196 6.77 0.32 -19.42
C ALA A 196 6.99 -1.14 -19.86
N VAL A 197 5.94 -1.98 -19.81
CA VAL A 197 5.97 -3.35 -20.32
C VAL A 197 6.29 -3.38 -21.81
N HIS A 198 5.68 -2.50 -22.61
CA HIS A 198 5.94 -2.42 -24.04
C HIS A 198 7.38 -1.98 -24.34
N ILE A 199 7.95 -1.04 -23.58
CA ILE A 199 9.34 -0.60 -23.72
C ILE A 199 10.29 -1.75 -23.34
N ALA A 200 10.06 -2.41 -22.21
CA ALA A 200 10.87 -3.51 -21.73
C ALA A 200 10.88 -4.71 -22.69
N THR A 201 9.73 -5.02 -23.29
CA THR A 201 9.61 -6.05 -24.33
C THR A 201 10.41 -5.68 -25.58
N PHE A 202 10.38 -4.40 -25.99
CA PHE A 202 11.20 -3.91 -27.11
C PHE A 202 12.70 -4.00 -26.80
N MET A 203 13.10 -3.81 -25.54
CA MET A 203 14.46 -4.01 -25.04
C MET A 203 14.84 -5.49 -24.85
N GLN A 204 13.99 -6.43 -25.28
CA GLN A 204 14.20 -7.87 -25.16
C GLN A 204 14.40 -8.36 -23.71
N LEU A 205 13.84 -7.64 -22.74
CA LEU A 205 13.79 -8.13 -21.37
C LEU A 205 12.86 -9.33 -21.26
N SER A 206 13.22 -10.30 -20.41
CA SER A 206 12.43 -11.52 -20.24
C SER A 206 11.06 -11.21 -19.60
N GLN A 207 10.02 -11.96 -20.00
CA GLN A 207 8.68 -11.82 -19.41
C GLN A 207 8.70 -12.03 -17.89
N LYS A 208 9.57 -12.94 -17.39
CA LYS A 208 9.83 -13.13 -15.96
C LYS A 208 10.30 -11.83 -15.30
N LEU A 209 11.31 -11.17 -15.87
CA LEU A 209 11.85 -9.93 -15.32
C LEU A 209 10.82 -8.80 -15.35
N ILE A 210 10.06 -8.67 -16.44
CA ILE A 210 9.00 -7.66 -16.59
C ILE A 210 7.91 -7.84 -15.52
N GLY A 211 7.45 -9.09 -15.31
CA GLY A 211 6.44 -9.40 -14.30
C GLY A 211 6.90 -9.14 -12.87
N LEU A 212 8.11 -9.59 -12.52
CA LEU A 212 8.68 -9.45 -11.17
C LEU A 212 9.09 -8.01 -10.81
N THR A 213 9.28 -7.13 -11.80
CA THR A 213 9.77 -5.77 -11.55
C THR A 213 8.75 -4.70 -11.94
N ILE A 214 8.41 -4.59 -13.22
CA ILE A 214 7.58 -3.49 -13.75
C ILE A 214 6.13 -3.65 -13.32
N VAL A 215 5.57 -4.85 -13.45
CA VAL A 215 4.16 -5.07 -13.09
C VAL A 215 3.96 -4.99 -11.58
N ALA A 216 4.85 -5.63 -10.81
CA ALA A 216 4.81 -5.61 -9.34
C ALA A 216 5.01 -4.21 -8.75
N ALA A 217 5.94 -3.41 -9.28
CA ALA A 217 6.07 -2.01 -8.87
C ALA A 217 4.92 -1.14 -9.41
N GLY A 218 4.35 -1.56 -10.54
CA GLY A 218 3.32 -0.87 -11.28
C GLY A 218 1.98 -0.78 -10.57
N THR A 219 1.55 -1.85 -9.92
CA THR A 219 0.30 -1.89 -9.13
C THR A 219 0.33 -0.90 -7.98
N SER A 220 1.49 -0.69 -7.36
CA SER A 220 1.67 0.23 -6.22
C SER A 220 2.13 1.65 -6.60
N LEU A 221 2.13 1.99 -7.90
CA LEU A 221 2.37 3.36 -8.37
C LEU A 221 1.32 4.37 -7.87
N PRO A 222 0.01 4.06 -7.87
CA PRO A 222 -1.02 4.92 -7.30
C PRO A 222 -0.72 5.33 -5.85
N GLU A 223 -0.32 4.36 -5.01
CA GLU A 223 0.06 4.57 -3.62
C GLU A 223 1.29 5.47 -3.52
N LEU A 224 2.33 5.19 -4.31
CA LEU A 224 3.59 5.93 -4.27
C LEU A 224 3.33 7.40 -4.58
N VAL A 225 2.64 7.66 -5.68
CA VAL A 225 2.37 9.03 -6.13
C VAL A 225 1.41 9.73 -5.18
N THR A 226 0.41 9.02 -4.64
CA THR A 226 -0.53 9.60 -3.68
C THR A 226 0.15 9.99 -2.37
N SER A 227 0.97 9.12 -1.79
CA SER A 227 1.72 9.42 -0.56
C SER A 227 2.80 10.47 -0.78
N ALA A 228 3.48 10.48 -1.93
CA ALA A 228 4.44 11.52 -2.29
C ALA A 228 3.77 12.90 -2.45
N VAL A 229 2.63 12.97 -3.13
CA VAL A 229 1.85 14.20 -3.27
C VAL A 229 1.29 14.66 -1.92
N ALA A 230 0.78 13.76 -1.09
CA ALA A 230 0.33 14.08 0.27
C ALA A 230 1.47 14.65 1.13
N ALA A 231 2.66 14.04 1.10
CA ALA A 231 3.85 14.53 1.77
C ALA A 231 4.27 15.93 1.26
N SER A 232 4.27 16.15 -0.06
CA SER A 232 4.59 17.46 -0.65
C SER A 232 3.63 18.57 -0.21
N LYS A 233 2.38 18.20 0.10
CA LYS A 233 1.34 19.07 0.65
C LYS A 233 1.36 19.16 2.17
N LYS A 234 2.36 18.56 2.83
CA LYS A 234 2.52 18.49 4.28
C LYS A 234 1.37 17.76 5.00
N ARG A 235 0.68 16.86 4.32
CA ARG A 235 -0.41 16.05 4.87
C ARG A 235 0.11 14.67 5.27
N SER A 236 0.90 14.66 6.35
CA SER A 236 1.55 13.44 6.87
C SER A 236 0.53 12.35 7.21
N ASP A 237 -0.62 12.73 7.78
CA ASP A 237 -1.70 11.81 8.15
C ASP A 237 -2.21 11.02 6.94
N ILE A 238 -2.44 11.68 5.79
CA ILE A 238 -2.86 11.02 4.55
C ILE A 238 -1.72 10.16 3.99
N ALA A 239 -0.48 10.66 4.00
CA ALA A 239 0.66 9.92 3.44
C ALA A 239 0.94 8.61 4.18
N VAL A 240 0.95 8.65 5.52
CA VAL A 240 1.18 7.48 6.38
C VAL A 240 -0.06 6.59 6.44
N GLY A 241 -1.24 7.19 6.58
CA GLY A 241 -2.51 6.46 6.57
C GLY A 241 -2.74 5.69 5.27
N ASN A 242 -2.36 6.26 4.12
CA ASN A 242 -2.41 5.57 2.84
C ASN A 242 -1.55 4.30 2.85
N VAL A 243 -0.28 4.39 3.29
CA VAL A 243 0.63 3.23 3.31
C VAL A 243 0.18 2.16 4.31
N VAL A 244 -0.03 2.54 5.57
CA VAL A 244 -0.38 1.59 6.63
C VAL A 244 -1.75 0.97 6.36
N GLY A 245 -2.70 1.77 5.88
CA GLY A 245 -4.02 1.30 5.47
C GLY A 245 -3.96 0.33 4.29
N SER A 246 -3.15 0.64 3.27
CA SER A 246 -2.96 -0.24 2.10
C SER A 246 -2.38 -1.59 2.51
N ASN A 247 -1.43 -1.64 3.45
CA ASN A 247 -0.89 -2.92 3.93
C ASN A 247 -1.93 -3.79 4.65
N ILE A 248 -2.73 -3.17 5.52
CA ILE A 248 -3.80 -3.86 6.22
C ILE A 248 -4.86 -4.34 5.22
N PHE A 249 -5.23 -3.49 4.26
CA PHE A 249 -6.16 -3.81 3.19
C PHE A 249 -5.66 -4.99 2.33
N ASN A 250 -4.40 -4.94 1.88
CA ASN A 250 -3.82 -5.98 1.04
C ASN A 250 -3.78 -7.34 1.76
N LEU A 251 -3.36 -7.38 3.02
CA LEU A 251 -3.24 -8.65 3.76
C LEU A 251 -4.56 -9.19 4.26
N PHE A 252 -5.45 -8.34 4.76
CA PHE A 252 -6.70 -8.82 5.36
C PHE A 252 -7.85 -8.89 4.37
N PHE A 253 -8.01 -7.88 3.51
CA PHE A 253 -9.10 -7.86 2.55
C PHE A 253 -8.73 -8.56 1.24
N VAL A 254 -7.67 -8.11 0.56
CA VAL A 254 -7.37 -8.61 -0.78
C VAL A 254 -6.96 -10.07 -0.73
N LEU A 255 -6.00 -10.42 0.12
CA LEU A 255 -5.56 -11.81 0.28
C LEU A 255 -6.67 -12.69 0.88
N GLY A 256 -7.43 -12.18 1.85
CA GLY A 256 -8.57 -12.89 2.43
C GLY A 256 -9.63 -13.26 1.38
N LEU A 257 -10.01 -12.30 0.54
CA LEU A 257 -10.93 -12.53 -0.58
C LEU A 257 -10.34 -13.50 -1.61
N SER A 258 -9.04 -13.36 -1.91
CA SER A 258 -8.31 -14.22 -2.84
C SER A 258 -8.36 -15.69 -2.41
N ALA A 259 -8.11 -15.97 -1.12
CA ALA A 259 -8.14 -17.30 -0.53
C ALA A 259 -9.56 -17.90 -0.49
N VAL A 260 -10.59 -17.07 -0.27
CA VAL A 260 -12.00 -17.51 -0.35
C VAL A 260 -12.36 -17.97 -1.77
N ILE A 261 -11.91 -17.23 -2.80
CA ILE A 261 -12.14 -17.59 -4.21
C ILE A 261 -11.45 -18.93 -4.52
N HIS A 262 -10.14 -19.01 -4.26
CA HIS A 262 -9.33 -20.18 -4.53
C HIS A 262 -8.27 -20.35 -3.43
N PRO A 263 -8.17 -21.52 -2.76
CA PRO A 263 -7.10 -21.78 -1.80
C PRO A 263 -5.74 -21.51 -2.40
N ILE A 264 -4.87 -20.81 -1.67
CA ILE A 264 -3.60 -20.34 -2.20
C ILE A 264 -2.48 -21.23 -1.66
N GLU A 265 -1.80 -21.96 -2.53
CA GLU A 265 -0.60 -22.72 -2.13
C GLU A 265 0.52 -21.77 -1.72
N TYR A 266 1.21 -22.10 -0.63
CA TYR A 266 2.23 -21.23 -0.06
C TYR A 266 3.62 -21.87 -0.12
N HIS A 267 4.52 -21.21 -0.83
CA HIS A 267 5.94 -21.58 -0.88
C HIS A 267 6.71 -20.88 0.24
N THR A 268 7.52 -21.64 0.99
CA THR A 268 8.30 -21.11 2.12
C THR A 268 9.35 -20.07 1.72
N ALA A 269 9.64 -19.91 0.42
CA ALA A 269 10.46 -18.81 -0.11
C ALA A 269 9.90 -17.43 0.28
N PHE A 270 8.56 -17.30 0.36
CA PHE A 270 7.90 -16.05 0.79
C PHE A 270 8.10 -15.73 2.28
N ASN A 271 8.63 -16.66 3.10
CA ASN A 271 8.90 -16.37 4.51
C ASN A 271 9.92 -15.25 4.67
N THR A 272 10.91 -15.15 3.78
CA THR A 272 11.89 -14.06 3.81
C THR A 272 11.24 -12.72 3.50
N ASP A 273 10.32 -12.65 2.54
CA ASP A 273 9.56 -11.44 2.21
C ASP A 273 8.62 -11.02 3.35
N CYS A 274 7.95 -11.97 3.99
CA CYS A 274 7.11 -11.73 5.17
C CYS A 274 7.92 -11.24 6.36
N LEU A 275 9.09 -11.83 6.63
CA LEU A 275 9.99 -11.38 7.69
C LEU A 275 10.52 -9.98 7.43
N LEU A 276 10.82 -9.64 6.18
CA LEU A 276 11.19 -8.28 5.79
C LEU A 276 10.06 -7.29 6.08
N PHE A 277 8.80 -7.65 5.77
CA PHE A 277 7.64 -6.81 6.06
C PHE A 277 7.49 -6.57 7.57
N LEU A 278 7.65 -7.61 8.39
CA LEU A 278 7.61 -7.51 9.85
C LEU A 278 8.75 -6.62 10.38
N ALA A 279 9.97 -6.82 9.87
CA ALA A 279 11.12 -5.99 10.21
C ALA A 279 10.90 -4.52 9.80
N GLY A 280 10.27 -4.27 8.66
CA GLY A 280 9.91 -2.93 8.19
C GLY A 280 8.90 -2.24 9.09
N ASN A 281 7.87 -2.94 9.55
CA ASN A 281 6.92 -2.39 10.52
C ASN A 281 7.57 -2.14 11.89
N MET A 282 8.46 -3.03 12.34
CA MET A 282 9.25 -2.81 13.56
C MET A 282 10.18 -1.61 13.43
N LEU A 283 10.83 -1.46 12.28
CA LEU A 283 11.68 -0.32 11.97
C LEU A 283 10.86 0.97 11.99
N LEU A 284 9.73 1.01 11.28
CA LEU A 284 8.81 2.15 11.28
C LEU A 284 8.36 2.49 12.71
N PHE A 285 7.93 1.51 13.50
CA PHE A 285 7.55 1.74 14.90
C PHE A 285 8.71 2.29 15.72
N GLY A 286 9.91 1.71 15.59
CA GLY A 286 11.13 2.15 16.27
C GLY A 286 11.53 3.59 15.93
N THR A 287 11.38 3.98 14.65
CA THR A 287 11.68 5.36 14.21
C THR A 287 10.87 6.41 14.95
N MET A 288 9.67 6.07 15.45
CA MET A 288 8.82 6.98 16.21
C MET A 288 9.40 7.39 17.57
N PHE A 289 10.39 6.62 18.08
CA PHE A 289 11.04 6.86 19.37
C PHE A 289 12.50 7.31 19.23
N ILE A 290 13.07 7.25 18.02
CA ILE A 290 14.46 7.58 17.73
C ILE A 290 14.53 8.97 17.07
N GLY A 291 15.40 9.85 17.57
CA GLY A 291 15.54 11.21 17.03
C GLY A 291 14.36 12.11 17.44
N LYS A 292 13.69 12.74 16.47
CA LYS A 292 12.49 13.55 16.75
C LYS A 292 11.30 12.63 16.99
N ARG A 293 10.80 12.63 18.24
CA ARG A 293 9.66 11.79 18.63
C ARG A 293 8.47 12.01 17.70
N GLN A 294 7.81 10.92 17.33
CA GLN A 294 6.59 10.89 16.50
C GLN A 294 6.76 11.48 15.09
N ILE A 295 7.99 11.47 14.55
CA ILE A 295 8.27 11.94 13.19
C ILE A 295 9.16 10.93 12.49
N LEU A 296 8.77 10.51 11.28
CA LEU A 296 9.68 9.83 10.35
C LEU A 296 10.57 10.91 9.68
N ASP A 297 11.81 11.02 10.14
CA ASP A 297 12.77 12.00 9.63
C ASP A 297 13.42 11.54 8.32
N ARG A 298 14.01 12.47 7.58
CA ARG A 298 14.58 12.21 6.24
C ARG A 298 15.62 11.11 6.22
N TRP A 299 16.50 11.07 7.21
CA TRP A 299 17.54 10.03 7.27
C TRP A 299 16.96 8.64 7.55
N GLN A 300 15.89 8.55 8.36
CA GLN A 300 15.18 7.29 8.61
C GLN A 300 14.50 6.80 7.33
N ALA A 301 13.88 7.73 6.59
CA ALA A 301 13.29 7.45 5.29
C ALA A 301 14.33 7.00 4.24
N VAL A 302 15.51 7.60 4.23
CA VAL A 302 16.65 7.14 3.40
C VAL A 302 17.07 5.72 3.79
N VAL A 303 17.18 5.41 5.08
CA VAL A 303 17.51 4.04 5.54
C VAL A 303 16.47 3.03 5.06
N MET A 304 15.17 3.33 5.18
CA MET A 304 14.11 2.46 4.66
C MET A 304 14.26 2.21 3.16
N LEU A 305 14.51 3.27 2.38
CA LEU A 305 14.70 3.15 0.94
C LEU A 305 15.96 2.34 0.57
N LEU A 306 17.06 2.51 1.31
CA LEU A 306 18.28 1.73 1.12
C LEU A 306 18.06 0.24 1.43
N VAL A 307 17.29 -0.09 2.47
CA VAL A 307 16.91 -1.48 2.77
C VAL A 307 16.11 -2.08 1.61
N PHE A 308 15.16 -1.34 1.04
CA PHE A 308 14.41 -1.79 -0.13
C PHE A 308 15.33 -2.08 -1.32
N VAL A 309 16.19 -1.12 -1.69
CA VAL A 309 17.11 -1.26 -2.82
C VAL A 309 18.07 -2.44 -2.60
N ALA A 310 18.63 -2.58 -1.40
CA ALA A 310 19.52 -3.69 -1.07
C ALA A 310 18.79 -5.05 -1.17
N TYR A 311 17.58 -5.16 -0.63
CA TYR A 311 16.80 -6.39 -0.69
C TYR A 311 16.39 -6.76 -2.11
N THR A 312 15.87 -5.80 -2.89
CA THR A 312 15.51 -6.03 -4.30
C THR A 312 16.73 -6.43 -5.13
N THR A 313 17.89 -5.80 -4.89
CA THR A 313 19.14 -6.19 -5.56
C THR A 313 19.56 -7.60 -5.19
N TYR A 314 19.49 -7.96 -3.91
CA TYR A 314 19.75 -9.32 -3.43
C TYR A 314 18.83 -10.34 -4.10
N LEU A 315 17.53 -10.05 -4.20
CA LEU A 315 16.58 -10.93 -4.89
C LEU A 315 16.97 -11.10 -6.36
N ILE A 316 17.18 -10.01 -7.11
CA ILE A 316 17.52 -10.07 -8.54
C ILE A 316 18.80 -10.89 -8.79
N LEU A 317 19.82 -10.75 -7.94
CA LEU A 317 21.09 -11.47 -8.10
C LEU A 317 20.98 -12.98 -7.76
N ASN A 318 19.97 -13.39 -7.01
CA ASN A 318 19.76 -14.79 -6.59
C ASN A 318 18.51 -15.44 -7.23
N SER A 319 17.90 -14.81 -8.25
CA SER A 319 16.70 -15.25 -8.97
C SER A 319 16.97 -16.00 -10.28
#